data_AF-A0A9E4DVU9-F1
#
_entry.id   AF-A0A9E4DVU9-F1
#
_cell.length_a   1.000
_cell.length_b   1.000
_cell.length_c   1.000
_cell.angle_alpha   90.00
_cell.angle_beta   90.00
_cell.angle_gamma   90.00
#
_symmetry.space_group_name_H-M   'P 1'
#
loop_
_entity.id
_entity.type
_entity.pdbx_description
1 polymer ?
#
loop_
_entity_poly.entity_id
_entity_poly.type
_entity_poly.pdbx_seq_one_letter_code
_entity_poly.pdbx_strand_id
1 'polypeptide(L)'
;MYRSKQILSRLSIHALILCLIASTGWAGYKRINEPNPDDPMAVDIYQLDNGLTVYLTENREEPRFYAEISVRAGSKHDPSDATGIAHYLEHMLFKGTQNFGTLDYENEKPHLDRITDLYEQHFHETDPEKRKEIYAAINETAQLATQYGIPNELDKLYKAMGGRGVNAHTWVEETVYKVDLPANRLKQWAIIESDRFIDPVFRLFQTELETVYEEKNRSMDSKGRIISEAVRDLLYKKHPYGQQTTLGSVEHLKNPSLKQMYQFYHTYYVPNNMAIHISGDIDSKQTIG
;
A
#
# COMPACT_ATOMS: atom_id res chain seq x y z
N MET A 1 60.70 47.74 41.19
CA MET A 1 60.63 48.05 39.75
C MET A 1 59.27 47.57 39.25
N TYR A 2 58.35 48.52 38.95
CA TYR A 2 57.13 48.49 38.12
C TYR A 2 56.61 47.09 37.66
N ARG A 3 55.34 46.63 37.78
CA ARG A 3 53.97 47.20 37.69
C ARG A 3 52.99 46.12 38.22
N SER A 4 52.05 46.46 39.11
CA SER A 4 50.63 46.79 38.85
C SER A 4 49.69 45.65 38.44
N LYS A 5 48.92 45.18 39.44
CA LYS A 5 47.46 44.91 39.51
C LYS A 5 46.76 44.25 38.31
N GLN A 6 46.07 43.14 38.54
CA GLN A 6 44.60 43.13 38.53
C GLN A 6 43.98 41.90 39.21
N ILE A 7 43.02 42.21 40.07
CA ILE A 7 42.00 41.35 40.68
C ILE A 7 41.09 40.82 39.58
N LEU A 8 40.58 39.58 39.66
CA LEU A 8 39.18 39.25 39.33
C LEU A 8 38.80 37.81 39.71
N SER A 9 37.54 37.72 40.11
CA SER A 9 36.75 36.65 40.72
C SER A 9 36.83 35.26 40.06
N ARG A 10 36.86 34.22 40.90
CA ARG A 10 36.51 32.85 40.52
C ARG A 10 34.99 32.76 40.30
N LEU A 11 34.55 32.77 39.04
CA LEU A 11 33.25 32.23 38.64
C LEU A 11 33.48 30.81 38.11
N SER A 12 33.03 29.81 38.88
CA SER A 12 32.96 28.42 38.43
C SER A 12 31.74 28.26 37.53
N ILE A 13 31.92 28.38 36.22
CA ILE A 13 30.89 28.01 35.23
C ILE A 13 31.03 26.50 35.01
N HIS A 14 30.14 25.72 35.62
CA HIS A 14 29.89 24.35 35.19
C HIS A 14 29.08 24.42 33.90
N ALA A 15 29.73 24.18 32.77
CA ALA A 15 29.06 23.96 31.50
C ALA A 15 28.31 22.63 31.57
N LEU A 16 27.00 22.70 31.83
CA LEU A 16 26.10 21.57 31.68
C LEU A 16 25.89 21.36 30.17
N ILE A 17 26.66 20.45 29.57
CA ILE A 17 26.40 19.99 28.20
C ILE A 17 25.14 19.12 28.26
N LEU A 18 23.99 19.73 28.00
CA LEU A 18 22.75 19.01 27.76
C LEU A 18 22.86 18.41 26.34
N CYS A 19 23.37 17.19 26.25
CA CYS A 19 23.20 16.37 25.05
C CYS A 19 21.70 16.04 24.92
N LEU A 20 20.96 16.90 24.22
CA LEU A 20 19.70 16.52 23.60
C LEU A 20 20.02 15.46 22.55
N ILE A 21 19.99 14.19 22.96
CA ILE A 21 19.82 13.09 22.02
C ILE A 21 18.39 13.23 21.53
N ALA A 22 18.21 13.90 20.39
CA ALA A 22 17.05 13.67 19.58
C ALA A 22 17.09 12.18 19.20
N SER A 23 16.29 11.36 19.87
CA SER A 23 16.04 9.99 19.44
C SER A 23 15.22 10.06 18.16
N THR A 24 15.91 10.31 17.04
CA THR A 24 15.44 9.80 15.76
C THR A 24 15.48 8.29 15.92
N GLY A 25 14.35 7.67 16.25
CA GLY A 25 14.27 6.22 16.30
C GLY A 25 14.56 5.68 14.92
N TRP A 26 15.82 5.32 14.65
CA TRP A 26 16.14 4.47 13.52
C TRP A 26 15.49 3.13 13.84
N ALA A 27 14.60 2.67 12.96
CA ALA A 27 14.17 1.29 13.02
C ALA A 27 15.43 0.43 12.90
N GLY A 28 15.68 -0.43 13.89
CA GLY A 28 16.77 -1.37 13.79
C GLY A 28 16.52 -2.32 12.63
N TYR A 29 17.63 -2.79 12.05
CA TYR A 29 17.60 -3.83 11.03
C TYR A 29 18.77 -4.78 11.27
N LYS A 30 18.59 -6.03 10.84
CA LYS A 30 19.64 -7.04 10.82
C LYS A 30 19.69 -7.67 9.44
N ARG A 31 20.89 -7.93 8.94
CA ARG A 31 21.07 -8.82 7.79
C ARG A 31 20.78 -10.26 8.24
N ILE A 32 19.99 -11.00 7.46
CA ILE A 32 19.54 -12.36 7.80
C ILE A 32 20.10 -13.45 6.88
N ASN A 33 20.82 -13.07 5.82
CA ASN A 33 21.55 -14.00 4.96
C ASN A 33 23.06 -13.74 5.02
N GLU A 34 23.85 -14.78 4.82
CA GLU A 34 25.28 -14.66 4.60
C GLU A 34 25.56 -14.48 3.10
N PRO A 35 26.61 -13.72 2.71
CA PRO A 35 27.06 -13.67 1.32
C PRO A 35 27.32 -15.08 0.77
N ASN A 36 26.75 -15.39 -0.40
CA ASN A 36 26.96 -16.64 -1.09
C ASN A 36 27.75 -16.39 -2.38
N PRO A 37 29.00 -16.89 -2.51
CA PRO A 37 29.79 -16.74 -3.75
C PRO A 37 29.13 -17.36 -4.99
N ASP A 38 28.23 -18.33 -4.80
CA ASP A 38 27.49 -18.98 -5.88
C ASP A 38 26.17 -18.27 -6.24
N ASP A 39 25.81 -17.18 -5.54
CA ASP A 39 24.67 -16.33 -5.90
C ASP A 39 25.13 -15.24 -6.89
N PRO A 40 24.77 -15.36 -8.19
CA PRO A 40 25.19 -14.37 -9.18
C PRO A 40 24.58 -12.98 -8.96
N MET A 41 23.49 -12.88 -8.19
CA MET A 41 22.83 -11.62 -7.88
C MET A 41 23.39 -10.96 -6.60
N ALA A 42 24.15 -11.70 -5.79
CA ALA A 42 24.71 -11.26 -4.52
C ALA A 42 23.66 -10.53 -3.65
N VAL A 43 22.49 -11.16 -3.46
CA VAL A 43 21.36 -10.54 -2.73
C VAL A 43 21.75 -10.27 -1.28
N ASP A 44 21.47 -9.07 -0.81
CA ASP A 44 21.43 -8.76 0.62
C ASP A 44 19.98 -8.83 1.13
N ILE A 45 19.75 -9.60 2.18
CA ILE A 45 18.43 -9.76 2.81
C ILE A 45 18.49 -9.22 4.23
N TYR A 46 17.66 -8.23 4.49
CA TYR A 46 17.52 -7.60 5.80
C TYR A 46 16.13 -7.87 6.38
N GLN A 47 16.05 -7.92 7.70
CA GLN A 47 14.80 -7.88 8.45
C GLN A 47 14.82 -6.66 9.37
N LEU A 48 13.80 -5.81 9.23
CA LEU A 48 13.57 -4.68 10.13
C LEU A 48 12.98 -5.17 11.47
N ASP A 49 13.10 -4.37 12.52
CA ASP A 49 12.58 -4.69 13.86
C ASP A 49 11.06 -4.96 13.88
N ASN A 50 10.30 -4.34 12.96
CA ASN A 50 8.85 -4.57 12.80
C ASN A 50 8.52 -5.88 12.06
N GLY A 51 9.52 -6.62 11.59
CA GLY A 51 9.37 -7.90 10.89
C GLY A 51 9.38 -7.80 9.36
N LEU A 52 9.36 -6.59 8.78
CA LEU A 52 9.44 -6.40 7.33
C LEU A 52 10.76 -6.95 6.78
N THR A 53 10.67 -7.73 5.70
CA THR A 53 11.85 -8.25 5.02
C THR A 53 12.17 -7.38 3.81
N VAL A 54 13.44 -7.03 3.63
CA VAL A 54 13.92 -6.20 2.53
C VAL A 54 15.01 -6.96 1.78
N TYR A 55 14.81 -7.15 0.47
CA TYR A 55 15.74 -7.79 -0.45
C TYR A 55 16.37 -6.71 -1.33
N LEU A 56 17.69 -6.63 -1.34
CA LEU A 56 18.45 -5.64 -2.09
C LEU A 56 19.44 -6.33 -3.03
N THR A 57 19.50 -5.88 -4.27
CA THR A 57 20.55 -6.26 -5.23
C THR A 57 21.08 -5.01 -5.92
N GLU A 58 22.40 -4.86 -6.01
CA GLU A 58 23.01 -3.76 -6.73
C GLU A 58 23.21 -4.11 -8.20
N ASN A 59 22.67 -3.29 -9.11
CA ASN A 59 22.95 -3.35 -10.54
C ASN A 59 23.17 -1.93 -11.08
N ARG A 60 24.41 -1.61 -11.45
CA ARG A 60 24.84 -0.27 -11.89
C ARG A 60 24.74 -0.04 -13.40
N GLU A 61 24.09 -0.94 -14.15
CA GLU A 61 23.97 -0.85 -15.62
C GLU A 61 23.17 0.38 -16.08
N GLU A 62 22.11 0.72 -15.37
CA GLU A 62 21.30 1.92 -15.58
C GLU A 62 21.18 2.74 -14.29
N PRO A 63 21.14 4.09 -14.36
CA PRO A 63 21.01 4.95 -13.17
C PRO A 63 19.56 4.97 -12.63
N ARG A 64 19.02 3.78 -12.37
CA ARG A 64 17.62 3.51 -12.02
C ARG A 64 17.54 2.37 -11.02
N PHE A 65 16.44 2.31 -10.29
CA PHE A 65 16.07 1.15 -9.49
C PHE A 65 14.64 0.72 -9.79
N TYR A 66 14.43 -0.58 -9.79
CA TYR A 66 13.14 -1.23 -9.74
C TYR A 66 12.82 -1.59 -8.30
N ALA A 67 11.57 -1.38 -7.88
CA ALA A 67 11.11 -1.77 -6.57
C ALA A 67 9.76 -2.50 -6.64
N GLU A 68 9.61 -3.51 -5.78
CA GLU A 68 8.36 -4.19 -5.51
C GLU A 68 8.04 -4.17 -4.02
N ILE A 69 6.76 -4.03 -3.69
CA ILE A 69 6.23 -4.26 -2.35
C ILE A 69 5.21 -5.39 -2.45
N SER A 70 5.56 -6.52 -1.86
CA SER A 70 4.81 -7.77 -1.95
C SER A 70 4.10 -8.02 -0.63
N VAL A 71 2.80 -8.27 -0.68
CA VAL A 71 1.98 -8.70 0.45
C VAL A 71 1.67 -10.17 0.24
N ARG A 72 1.94 -11.00 1.24
CA ARG A 72 1.59 -12.43 1.22
C ARG A 72 0.12 -12.64 1.57
N ALA A 73 -0.74 -12.00 0.79
CA ALA A 73 -2.17 -12.20 0.78
C ALA A 73 -2.69 -11.85 -0.60
N GLY A 74 -3.71 -12.58 -1.02
CA GLY A 74 -4.33 -12.47 -2.33
C GLY A 74 -5.72 -13.09 -2.26
N SER A 75 -6.31 -13.44 -3.41
CA SER A 75 -7.73 -13.80 -3.47
C SER A 75 -8.12 -15.04 -2.67
N LYS A 76 -7.19 -15.95 -2.34
CA LYS A 76 -7.41 -17.08 -1.40
C LYS A 76 -7.82 -16.64 0.01
N HIS A 77 -7.56 -15.39 0.35
CA HIS A 77 -7.84 -14.83 1.67
C HIS A 77 -9.13 -14.00 1.69
N ASP A 78 -9.79 -13.83 0.54
CA ASP A 78 -11.08 -13.16 0.47
C ASP A 78 -12.13 -13.89 1.35
N PRO A 79 -13.03 -13.14 2.03
CA PRO A 79 -14.21 -13.73 2.63
C PRO A 79 -15.06 -14.47 1.58
N SER A 80 -15.66 -15.60 1.98
CA SER A 80 -16.46 -16.42 1.06
C SER A 80 -17.71 -15.72 0.53
N ASP A 81 -18.21 -14.73 1.28
CA ASP A 81 -19.37 -13.88 0.96
C ASP A 81 -18.98 -12.53 0.33
N ALA A 82 -17.68 -12.29 0.09
CA ALA A 82 -17.17 -11.06 -0.52
C ALA A 82 -15.88 -11.30 -1.32
N THR A 83 -15.98 -12.11 -2.37
CA THR A 83 -14.83 -12.40 -3.25
C THR A 83 -14.43 -11.20 -4.13
N GLY A 84 -13.14 -11.09 -4.44
CA GLY A 84 -12.56 -9.97 -5.19
C GLY A 84 -12.04 -8.83 -4.31
N ILE A 85 -12.15 -8.93 -2.98
CA ILE A 85 -11.68 -7.91 -2.04
C ILE A 85 -10.18 -7.67 -2.18
N ALA A 86 -9.34 -8.70 -2.25
CA ALA A 86 -7.89 -8.52 -2.39
C ALA A 86 -7.52 -7.70 -3.63
N HIS A 87 -8.14 -8.02 -4.76
CA HIS A 87 -7.94 -7.30 -6.02
C HIS A 87 -8.51 -5.89 -5.98
N TYR A 88 -9.67 -5.70 -5.36
CA TYR A 88 -10.23 -4.36 -5.26
C TYR A 88 -9.43 -3.48 -4.30
N LEU A 89 -8.94 -4.04 -3.19
CA LEU A 89 -8.02 -3.37 -2.27
C LEU A 89 -6.72 -2.95 -2.97
N GLU A 90 -6.21 -3.76 -3.90
CA GLU A 90 -5.07 -3.40 -4.75
C GLU A 90 -5.28 -2.02 -5.40
N HIS A 91 -6.43 -1.82 -6.03
CA HIS A 91 -6.80 -0.56 -6.65
C HIS A 91 -6.94 0.56 -5.60
N MET A 92 -7.55 0.26 -4.45
CA MET A 92 -7.81 1.26 -3.42
C MET A 92 -6.53 1.83 -2.81
N LEU A 93 -5.44 1.05 -2.74
CA LEU A 93 -4.15 1.56 -2.28
C LEU A 93 -3.53 2.61 -3.21
N PHE A 94 -4.04 2.82 -4.43
CA PHE A 94 -3.62 3.93 -5.30
C PHE A 94 -4.45 5.21 -5.14
N LYS A 95 -5.52 5.19 -4.32
CA LYS A 95 -6.45 6.33 -4.18
C LYS A 95 -5.99 7.39 -3.18
N GLY A 96 -4.86 7.13 -2.52
CA GLY A 96 -4.16 8.08 -1.68
C GLY A 96 -4.20 7.71 -0.19
N THR A 97 -3.85 8.69 0.63
CA THR A 97 -3.64 8.59 2.07
C THR A 97 -4.27 9.81 2.74
N GLN A 98 -4.05 9.95 4.05
CA GLN A 98 -4.44 11.17 4.77
C GLN A 98 -3.63 12.39 4.32
N ASN A 99 -2.39 12.18 3.85
CA ASN A 99 -1.45 13.24 3.48
C ASN A 99 -1.42 13.54 1.97
N PHE A 100 -2.04 12.68 1.16
CA PHE A 100 -1.92 12.71 -0.29
C PHE A 100 -3.18 12.16 -0.97
N GLY A 101 -3.58 12.70 -2.12
CA GLY A 101 -4.82 12.34 -2.83
C GLY A 101 -6.04 13.17 -2.42
N THR A 102 -5.85 14.25 -1.66
CA THR A 102 -6.94 15.08 -1.10
C THR A 102 -6.51 16.53 -0.92
N LEU A 103 -7.46 17.45 -1.04
CA LEU A 103 -7.27 18.88 -0.75
C LEU A 103 -7.37 19.20 0.74
N ASP A 104 -8.19 18.43 1.48
CA ASP A 104 -8.44 18.62 2.91
C ASP A 104 -9.03 17.34 3.50
N TYR A 105 -8.17 16.52 4.12
CA TYR A 105 -8.59 15.23 4.68
C TYR A 105 -9.57 15.41 5.86
N GLU A 106 -9.40 16.43 6.69
CA GLU A 106 -10.22 16.63 7.89
C GLU A 106 -11.69 16.89 7.51
N ASN A 107 -11.91 17.63 6.43
CA ASN A 107 -13.26 17.87 5.90
C ASN A 107 -13.75 16.76 4.95
N GLU A 108 -12.85 15.99 4.34
CA GLU A 108 -13.20 14.80 3.55
C GLU A 108 -13.67 13.64 4.44
N LYS A 109 -13.01 13.43 5.58
CA LYS A 109 -13.15 12.25 6.43
C LYS A 109 -14.59 11.95 6.87
N PRO A 110 -15.42 12.92 7.33
CA PRO A 110 -16.80 12.64 7.72
C PRO A 110 -17.64 12.06 6.57
N HIS A 111 -17.36 12.47 5.32
CA HIS A 111 -18.03 11.91 4.15
C HIS A 111 -17.56 10.48 3.86
N LEU A 112 -16.26 10.20 3.99
CA LEU A 112 -15.71 8.84 3.82
C LEU A 112 -16.22 7.87 4.88
N ASP A 113 -16.30 8.30 6.14
CA ASP A 113 -16.87 7.53 7.24
C ASP A 113 -18.35 7.21 6.93
N ARG A 114 -19.11 8.21 6.48
CA ARG A 114 -20.52 8.04 6.11
C ARG A 114 -20.70 7.10 4.91
N ILE A 115 -19.86 7.20 3.88
CA ILE A 115 -19.85 6.28 2.73
C ILE A 115 -19.59 4.86 3.21
N THR A 116 -18.59 4.66 4.08
CA THR A 116 -18.28 3.34 4.66
C THR A 116 -19.49 2.74 5.37
N ASP A 117 -20.18 3.52 6.21
CA ASP A 117 -21.37 3.05 6.92
C ASP A 117 -22.56 2.78 6.01
N LEU A 118 -22.75 3.58 4.96
CA LEU A 118 -23.83 3.37 3.99
C LEU A 118 -23.58 2.11 3.14
N TYR A 119 -22.34 1.85 2.72
CA TYR A 119 -22.00 0.60 2.03
C TYR A 119 -22.24 -0.61 2.93
N GLU A 120 -21.94 -0.52 4.23
CA GLU A 120 -22.22 -1.62 5.15
C GLU A 120 -23.73 -1.84 5.37
N GLN A 121 -24.52 -0.76 5.47
CA GLN A 121 -25.97 -0.87 5.50
C GLN A 121 -26.51 -1.51 4.21
N HIS A 122 -26.01 -1.08 3.06
CA HIS A 122 -26.36 -1.66 1.77
C HIS A 122 -25.94 -3.13 1.67
N PHE A 123 -24.79 -3.51 2.23
CA PHE A 123 -24.30 -4.89 2.24
C PHE A 123 -25.28 -5.85 2.94
N HIS A 124 -25.85 -5.43 4.07
CA HIS A 124 -26.76 -6.24 4.90
C HIS A 124 -28.25 -6.10 4.57
N GLU A 125 -28.66 -5.05 3.85
CA GLU A 125 -30.07 -4.86 3.51
C GLU A 125 -30.49 -5.78 2.34
N THR A 126 -31.68 -6.37 2.46
CA THR A 126 -32.23 -7.31 1.47
C THR A 126 -33.45 -6.74 0.73
N ASP A 127 -34.11 -5.74 1.30
CA ASP A 127 -35.25 -5.08 0.68
C ASP A 127 -34.81 -4.20 -0.52
N PRO A 128 -35.30 -4.47 -1.75
CA PRO A 128 -34.82 -3.77 -2.94
C PRO A 128 -35.05 -2.25 -2.93
N GLU A 129 -36.15 -1.77 -2.36
CA GLU A 129 -36.46 -0.34 -2.31
C GLU A 129 -35.56 0.37 -1.30
N LYS A 130 -35.36 -0.21 -0.10
CA LYS A 130 -34.40 0.34 0.87
C LYS A 130 -32.97 0.31 0.35
N ARG A 131 -32.55 -0.76 -0.33
CA ARG A 131 -31.22 -0.81 -0.97
C ARG A 131 -31.03 0.34 -1.96
N LYS A 132 -32.06 0.62 -2.77
CA LYS A 132 -32.05 1.74 -3.72
C LYS A 132 -31.96 3.10 -3.01
N GLU A 133 -32.68 3.28 -1.90
CA GLU A 133 -32.58 4.49 -1.07
C GLU A 133 -31.18 4.67 -0.47
N ILE A 134 -30.60 3.61 0.09
CA ILE A 134 -29.23 3.63 0.64
C ILE A 134 -28.23 3.96 -0.48
N TYR A 135 -28.37 3.36 -1.66
CA TYR A 135 -27.49 3.64 -2.80
C TYR A 135 -27.61 5.09 -3.28
N ALA A 136 -28.81 5.68 -3.26
CA ALA A 136 -28.98 7.11 -3.55
C ALA A 136 -28.22 7.99 -2.53
N ALA A 137 -28.25 7.64 -1.23
CA ALA A 137 -27.48 8.33 -0.21
C ALA A 137 -25.96 8.14 -0.37
N ILE A 138 -25.50 6.97 -0.84
CA ILE A 138 -24.10 6.74 -1.22
C ILE A 138 -23.70 7.71 -2.32
N ASN A 139 -24.49 7.81 -3.39
CA ASN A 139 -24.22 8.70 -4.52
C ASN A 139 -24.08 10.16 -4.08
N GLU A 140 -25.02 10.64 -3.27
CA GLU A 140 -25.01 12.01 -2.75
C GLU A 140 -23.77 12.26 -1.88
N THR A 141 -23.48 11.36 -0.95
CA THR A 141 -22.32 11.50 -0.04
C THR A 141 -21.00 11.41 -0.81
N ALA A 142 -20.91 10.54 -1.82
CA ALA A 142 -19.75 10.42 -2.68
C ALA A 142 -19.49 11.71 -3.48
N GLN A 143 -20.54 12.37 -4.00
CA GLN A 143 -20.42 13.66 -4.68
C GLN A 143 -19.93 14.78 -3.76
N LEU A 144 -20.24 14.73 -2.47
CA LEU A 144 -19.65 15.67 -1.49
C LEU A 144 -18.17 15.36 -1.28
N ALA A 145 -17.80 14.08 -1.13
CA ALA A 145 -16.41 13.66 -0.97
C ALA A 145 -15.52 14.00 -2.18
N THR A 146 -16.06 13.96 -3.41
CA THR A 146 -15.27 14.28 -4.62
C THR A 146 -14.80 15.73 -4.68
N GLN A 147 -15.37 16.64 -3.90
CA GLN A 147 -14.91 18.03 -3.80
C GLN A 147 -13.53 18.14 -3.15
N TYR A 148 -13.13 17.14 -2.37
CA TYR A 148 -11.84 17.08 -1.68
C TYR A 148 -10.85 16.16 -2.39
N GLY A 149 -11.30 15.01 -2.90
CA GLY A 149 -10.43 14.02 -3.52
C GLY A 149 -9.73 14.54 -4.78
N ILE A 150 -8.44 14.22 -4.94
CA ILE A 150 -7.64 14.55 -6.12
C ILE A 150 -7.42 13.28 -6.96
N PRO A 151 -8.15 13.08 -8.07
CA PRO A 151 -8.04 11.84 -8.84
C PRO A 151 -6.64 11.69 -9.46
N ASN A 152 -6.14 10.45 -9.39
CA ASN A 152 -4.88 10.01 -10.01
C ASN A 152 -3.64 10.80 -9.54
N GLU A 153 -3.66 11.33 -8.32
CA GLU A 153 -2.53 12.11 -7.82
C GLU A 153 -1.25 11.26 -7.75
N LEU A 154 -1.34 10.00 -7.30
CA LEU A 154 -0.16 9.12 -7.13
C LEU A 154 0.51 8.82 -8.47
N ASP A 155 -0.29 8.53 -9.48
CA ASP A 155 0.18 8.31 -10.85
C ASP A 155 0.86 9.58 -11.41
N LYS A 156 0.27 10.77 -11.21
CA LYS A 156 0.87 12.04 -11.63
C LYS A 156 2.20 12.29 -10.92
N LEU A 157 2.27 12.03 -9.62
CA LEU A 157 3.47 12.20 -8.81
C LEU A 157 4.58 11.27 -9.30
N TYR A 158 4.30 9.98 -9.49
CA TYR A 158 5.29 9.05 -10.02
C TYR A 158 5.77 9.44 -11.42
N LYS A 159 4.87 9.86 -12.32
CA LYS A 159 5.24 10.37 -13.64
C LYS A 159 6.15 11.60 -13.54
N ALA A 160 5.86 12.55 -12.64
CA ALA A 160 6.68 13.72 -12.41
C ALA A 160 8.07 13.38 -11.83
N MET A 161 8.19 12.28 -11.08
CA MET A 161 9.47 11.76 -10.59
C MET A 161 10.26 10.97 -11.66
N GLY A 162 9.71 10.74 -12.85
CA GLY A 162 10.32 9.92 -13.90
C GLY A 162 10.07 8.42 -13.72
N GLY A 163 9.00 8.06 -13.01
CA GLY A 163 8.55 6.70 -12.79
C GLY A 163 8.07 6.02 -14.06
N ARG A 164 8.41 4.74 -14.21
CA ARG A 164 7.98 3.85 -15.29
C ARG A 164 7.37 2.60 -14.67
N GLY A 165 6.43 1.99 -15.39
CA GLY A 165 5.86 0.71 -14.98
C GLY A 165 5.15 0.73 -13.62
N VAL A 166 4.66 1.88 -13.17
CA VAL A 166 3.81 1.99 -11.96
C VAL A 166 2.60 1.09 -12.17
N ASN A 167 2.53 0.01 -11.41
CA ASN A 167 1.50 -0.98 -11.57
C ASN A 167 1.34 -1.81 -10.30
N ALA A 168 0.33 -2.66 -10.26
CA ALA A 168 0.20 -3.71 -9.29
C ALA A 168 -0.39 -4.96 -9.94
N HIS A 169 -0.44 -6.03 -9.16
CA HIS A 169 -1.25 -7.19 -9.50
C HIS A 169 -1.60 -7.97 -8.24
N THR A 170 -2.72 -8.68 -8.31
CA THR A 170 -3.18 -9.61 -7.29
C THR A 170 -3.31 -10.97 -7.92
N TRP A 171 -2.87 -11.98 -7.18
CA TRP A 171 -3.08 -13.37 -7.51
C TRP A 171 -3.65 -14.12 -6.31
N VAL A 172 -3.51 -15.44 -6.31
CA VAL A 172 -4.18 -16.31 -5.34
C VAL A 172 -3.62 -16.09 -3.93
N GLU A 173 -2.32 -15.90 -3.77
CA GLU A 173 -1.68 -15.78 -2.45
C GLU A 173 -0.86 -14.49 -2.25
N GLU A 174 -0.87 -13.60 -3.24
CA GLU A 174 -0.06 -12.38 -3.21
C GLU A 174 -0.78 -11.18 -3.86
N THR A 175 -0.40 -10.00 -3.40
CA THR A 175 -0.63 -8.72 -4.05
C THR A 175 0.69 -7.97 -4.08
N VAL A 176 1.12 -7.52 -5.25
CA VAL A 176 2.45 -6.92 -5.45
C VAL A 176 2.31 -5.60 -6.20
N TYR A 177 2.88 -4.55 -5.62
CA TYR A 177 2.96 -3.20 -6.18
C TYR A 177 4.37 -2.97 -6.71
N LYS A 178 4.49 -2.32 -7.88
CA LYS A 178 5.78 -2.20 -8.58
C LYS A 178 5.98 -0.86 -9.25
N VAL A 179 7.23 -0.43 -9.29
CA VAL A 179 7.65 0.80 -9.96
C VAL A 179 9.13 0.76 -10.32
N ASP A 180 9.50 1.41 -11.42
CA ASP A 180 10.87 1.70 -11.81
C ASP A 180 11.13 3.22 -11.79
N LEU A 181 12.21 3.67 -11.16
CA LEU A 181 12.51 5.10 -10.92
C LEU A 181 13.99 5.42 -11.13
N PRO A 182 14.35 6.70 -11.42
CA PRO A 182 15.74 7.14 -11.34
C PRO A 182 16.34 6.92 -9.93
N ALA A 183 17.62 6.52 -9.85
CA ALA A 183 18.32 6.20 -8.60
C ALA A 183 18.20 7.30 -7.52
N ASN A 184 18.23 8.57 -7.94
CA ASN A 184 18.12 9.73 -7.05
C ASN A 184 16.71 9.97 -6.46
N ARG A 185 15.73 9.08 -6.73
CA ARG A 185 14.36 9.13 -6.21
C ARG A 185 14.07 8.13 -5.09
N LEU A 186 15.04 7.31 -4.71
CA LEU A 186 14.86 6.23 -3.72
C LEU A 186 14.25 6.72 -2.41
N LYS A 187 14.74 7.84 -1.87
CA LYS A 187 14.21 8.43 -0.63
C LYS A 187 12.76 8.90 -0.78
N GLN A 188 12.42 9.56 -1.89
CA GLN A 188 11.07 10.04 -2.14
C GLN A 188 10.11 8.86 -2.31
N TRP A 189 10.51 7.82 -3.04
CA TRP A 189 9.77 6.57 -3.16
C TRP A 189 9.49 5.96 -1.78
N ALA A 190 10.50 5.82 -0.92
CA ALA A 190 10.33 5.26 0.41
C ALA A 190 9.34 6.07 1.28
N ILE A 191 9.37 7.41 1.19
CA ILE A 191 8.42 8.28 1.90
C ILE A 191 6.99 8.05 1.39
N ILE A 192 6.80 8.04 0.07
CA ILE A 192 5.48 7.88 -0.56
C ILE A 192 4.90 6.50 -0.24
N GLU A 193 5.68 5.44 -0.39
CA GLU A 193 5.24 4.08 -0.12
C GLU A 193 5.00 3.86 1.38
N SER A 194 5.84 4.43 2.26
CA SER A 194 5.59 4.36 3.70
C SER A 194 4.24 4.98 4.08
N ASP A 195 3.90 6.15 3.52
CA ASP A 195 2.60 6.79 3.77
C ASP A 195 1.45 5.92 3.22
N ARG A 196 1.61 5.39 2.00
CA ARG A 196 0.62 4.54 1.31
C ARG A 196 0.28 3.25 2.05
N PHE A 197 1.25 2.66 2.75
CA PHE A 197 1.07 1.41 3.47
C PHE A 197 0.81 1.57 4.97
N ILE A 198 0.97 2.75 5.55
CA ILE A 198 0.62 3.01 6.96
C ILE A 198 -0.82 3.49 7.09
N ASP A 199 -1.22 4.50 6.31
CA ASP A 199 -2.52 5.17 6.44
C ASP A 199 -3.21 5.38 5.08
N PRO A 200 -3.52 4.30 4.32
CA PRO A 200 -4.26 4.43 3.07
C PRO A 200 -5.69 4.89 3.31
N VAL A 201 -6.21 5.67 2.35
CA VAL A 201 -7.59 6.15 2.36
C VAL A 201 -8.30 5.62 1.12
N PHE A 202 -9.37 4.83 1.33
CA PHE A 202 -10.14 4.20 0.24
C PHE A 202 -11.15 5.18 -0.38
N ARG A 203 -10.71 6.40 -0.69
CA ARG A 203 -11.52 7.40 -1.39
C ARG A 203 -11.77 7.00 -2.84
N LEU A 204 -12.75 7.63 -3.48
CA LEU A 204 -13.16 7.31 -4.86
C LEU A 204 -13.59 5.83 -5.05
N PHE A 205 -13.96 5.16 -3.95
CA PHE A 205 -14.36 3.75 -3.94
C PHE A 205 -15.42 3.46 -5.01
N GLN A 206 -16.52 4.21 -5.00
CA GLN A 206 -17.62 4.01 -5.94
C GLN A 206 -17.18 4.09 -7.42
N THR A 207 -16.40 5.11 -7.79
CA THR A 207 -15.91 5.23 -9.18
C THR A 207 -14.95 4.11 -9.55
N GLU A 208 -14.20 3.60 -8.57
CA GLU A 208 -13.30 2.48 -8.81
C GLU A 208 -14.04 1.14 -8.92
N LEU A 209 -15.20 1.00 -8.27
CA LEU A 209 -16.04 -0.18 -8.38
C LEU A 209 -16.42 -0.46 -9.83
N GLU A 210 -16.79 0.59 -10.57
CA GLU A 210 -17.12 0.50 -11.98
C GLU A 210 -15.93 0.01 -12.82
N THR A 211 -14.71 0.44 -12.47
CA THR A 211 -13.49 -0.01 -13.15
C THR A 211 -13.25 -1.50 -12.91
N VAL A 212 -13.33 -1.96 -11.65
CA VAL A 212 -13.18 -3.38 -11.29
C VAL A 212 -14.28 -4.23 -11.93
N TYR A 213 -15.51 -3.70 -12.01
CA TYR A 213 -16.61 -4.37 -12.66
C TYR A 213 -16.37 -4.54 -14.17
N GLU A 214 -15.85 -3.52 -14.84
CA GLU A 214 -15.48 -3.61 -16.26
C GLU A 214 -14.36 -4.63 -16.48
N GLU A 215 -13.38 -4.71 -15.59
CA GLU A 215 -12.36 -5.75 -15.65
C GLU A 215 -12.93 -7.16 -15.53
N LYS A 216 -13.90 -7.37 -14.62
CA LYS A 216 -14.62 -8.63 -14.53
C LYS A 216 -15.38 -8.92 -15.82
N ASN A 217 -16.07 -7.95 -16.42
CA ASN A 217 -16.78 -8.15 -17.70
C ASN A 217 -15.83 -8.59 -18.81
N ARG A 218 -14.73 -7.86 -19.03
CA ARG A 218 -13.71 -8.25 -20.02
C ARG A 218 -13.14 -9.64 -19.77
N SER A 219 -13.01 -10.04 -18.49
CA SER A 219 -12.54 -11.38 -18.14
C SER A 219 -13.51 -12.50 -18.56
N MET A 220 -14.82 -12.22 -18.51
CA MET A 220 -15.87 -13.14 -18.90
C MET A 220 -15.99 -13.29 -20.43
N ASP A 221 -15.45 -12.34 -21.20
CA ASP A 221 -15.32 -12.45 -22.66
C ASP A 221 -14.03 -13.18 -23.09
N SER A 222 -13.10 -13.42 -22.17
CA SER A 222 -11.83 -14.09 -22.45
C SER A 222 -11.96 -15.61 -22.35
N LYS A 223 -12.01 -16.28 -23.50
CA LYS A 223 -12.10 -17.76 -23.59
C LYS A 223 -11.07 -18.49 -22.70
N GLY A 224 -9.83 -18.00 -22.67
CA GLY A 224 -8.76 -18.59 -21.86
C GLY A 224 -9.05 -18.49 -20.36
N ARG A 225 -9.58 -17.36 -19.89
CA ARG A 225 -9.95 -17.17 -18.47
C ARG A 225 -11.16 -18.02 -18.11
N ILE A 226 -12.18 -18.07 -18.96
CA ILE A 226 -13.36 -18.91 -18.74
C ILE A 226 -12.96 -20.38 -18.56
N ILE A 227 -12.12 -20.90 -19.46
CA ILE A 227 -11.62 -22.28 -19.38
C ILE A 227 -10.81 -22.47 -18.09
N SER A 228 -9.91 -21.55 -17.76
CA SER A 228 -9.09 -21.64 -16.55
C SER A 228 -9.92 -21.64 -15.27
N GLU A 229 -10.94 -20.78 -15.17
CA GLU A 229 -11.87 -20.73 -14.03
C GLU A 229 -12.67 -22.03 -13.91
N ALA A 230 -13.24 -22.54 -15.01
CA ALA A 230 -13.99 -23.80 -15.01
C ALA A 230 -13.12 -25.01 -14.62
N VAL A 231 -11.87 -25.07 -15.11
CA VAL A 231 -10.91 -26.11 -14.72
C VAL A 231 -10.56 -26.00 -13.23
N ARG A 232 -10.31 -24.79 -12.73
CA ARG A 232 -10.02 -24.57 -11.30
C ARG A 232 -11.19 -24.97 -10.41
N ASP A 233 -12.43 -24.65 -10.79
CA ASP A 233 -13.62 -25.04 -10.03
C ASP A 233 -13.76 -26.57 -9.93
N LEU A 234 -13.58 -27.28 -11.06
CA LEU A 234 -13.67 -28.74 -11.10
C LEU A 234 -12.55 -29.45 -10.31
N LEU A 235 -11.34 -28.90 -10.35
CA LEU A 235 -10.19 -29.44 -9.63
C LEU A 235 -10.25 -29.13 -8.12
N TYR A 236 -10.66 -27.91 -7.76
CA TYR A 236 -10.58 -27.34 -6.42
C TYR A 236 -11.96 -27.07 -5.80
N LYS A 237 -12.89 -28.01 -5.97
CA LYS A 237 -14.33 -27.94 -5.61
C LYS A 237 -14.71 -27.24 -4.30
N LYS A 238 -13.91 -27.39 -3.26
CA LYS A 238 -14.16 -26.78 -1.93
C LYS A 238 -12.99 -25.93 -1.43
N HIS A 239 -11.89 -25.94 -2.17
CA HIS A 239 -10.68 -25.22 -1.78
C HIS A 239 -10.77 -23.79 -2.31
N PRO A 240 -10.28 -22.76 -1.59
CA PRO A 240 -10.32 -21.36 -2.05
C PRO A 240 -9.78 -21.14 -3.47
N TYR A 241 -8.89 -22.01 -3.95
CA TYR A 241 -8.35 -21.95 -5.31
C TYR A 241 -9.41 -22.15 -6.40
N GLY A 242 -10.51 -22.83 -6.10
CA GLY A 242 -11.67 -22.98 -6.98
C GLY A 242 -12.81 -22.03 -6.63
N GLN A 243 -12.92 -21.58 -5.37
CA GLN A 243 -14.08 -20.81 -4.88
C GLN A 243 -13.86 -19.28 -4.91
N GLN A 244 -12.62 -18.81 -4.74
CA GLN A 244 -12.30 -17.39 -4.60
C GLN A 244 -11.53 -16.89 -5.82
N THR A 245 -12.29 -16.62 -6.88
CA THR A 245 -11.76 -16.02 -8.11
C THR A 245 -11.13 -14.66 -7.81
N THR A 246 -9.99 -14.38 -8.43
CA THR A 246 -9.22 -13.15 -8.14
C THR A 246 -10.00 -11.87 -8.45
N LEU A 247 -10.77 -11.87 -9.54
CA LEU A 247 -11.63 -10.73 -9.89
C LEU A 247 -12.99 -10.76 -9.15
N GLY A 248 -13.20 -11.70 -8.23
CA GLY A 248 -14.48 -11.89 -7.56
C GLY A 248 -15.60 -12.42 -8.44
N SER A 249 -16.78 -12.54 -7.84
CA SER A 249 -18.04 -12.86 -8.50
C SER A 249 -18.80 -11.58 -8.83
N VAL A 250 -19.64 -11.61 -9.87
CA VAL A 250 -20.49 -10.47 -10.24
C VAL A 250 -21.43 -10.08 -9.09
N GLU A 251 -21.90 -11.06 -8.33
CA GLU A 251 -22.77 -10.85 -7.17
C GLU A 251 -22.05 -10.08 -6.06
N HIS A 252 -20.86 -10.52 -5.66
CA HIS A 252 -20.09 -9.86 -4.59
C HIS A 252 -19.62 -8.47 -5.00
N LEU A 253 -19.20 -8.27 -6.25
CA LEU A 253 -18.84 -6.93 -6.75
C LEU A 253 -20.04 -5.97 -6.76
N LYS A 254 -21.27 -6.46 -6.95
CA LYS A 254 -22.48 -5.62 -6.88
C LYS A 254 -22.95 -5.34 -5.45
N ASN A 255 -22.40 -6.04 -4.46
CA ASN A 255 -22.70 -5.86 -3.05
C ASN A 255 -21.39 -5.80 -2.22
N PRO A 256 -20.54 -4.78 -2.41
CA PRO A 256 -19.26 -4.72 -1.72
C PRO A 256 -19.41 -4.24 -0.27
N SER A 257 -18.49 -4.68 0.61
CA SER A 257 -18.32 -4.14 1.96
C SER A 257 -16.96 -3.46 2.11
N LEU A 258 -17.00 -2.14 2.39
CA LEU A 258 -15.80 -1.36 2.74
C LEU A 258 -15.21 -1.82 4.08
N LYS A 259 -16.03 -2.23 5.05
CA LYS A 259 -15.54 -2.71 6.36
C LYS A 259 -14.76 -4.01 6.23
N GLN A 260 -15.25 -4.96 5.44
CA GLN A 260 -14.50 -6.18 5.15
C GLN A 260 -13.19 -5.89 4.40
N MET A 261 -13.17 -4.89 3.51
CA MET A 261 -11.94 -4.46 2.85
C MET A 261 -10.91 -3.85 3.83
N TYR A 262 -11.33 -2.95 4.73
CA TYR A 262 -10.46 -2.45 5.79
C TYR A 262 -9.98 -3.58 6.72
N GLN A 263 -10.85 -4.53 7.05
CA GLN A 263 -10.47 -5.70 7.85
C GLN A 263 -9.42 -6.55 7.12
N PHE A 264 -9.56 -6.79 5.82
CA PHE A 264 -8.57 -7.50 5.01
C PHE A 264 -7.22 -6.77 5.07
N TYR A 265 -7.22 -5.46 4.83
CA TYR A 265 -6.02 -4.62 4.92
C TYR A 265 -5.35 -4.76 6.30
N HIS A 266 -6.07 -4.52 7.39
CA HIS A 266 -5.51 -4.61 8.75
C HIS A 266 -5.03 -6.02 9.14
N THR A 267 -5.61 -7.07 8.55
CA THR A 267 -5.22 -8.45 8.83
C THR A 267 -3.93 -8.84 8.10
N TYR A 268 -3.79 -8.42 6.84
CA TYR A 268 -2.77 -8.96 5.94
C TYR A 268 -1.67 -7.99 5.53
N TYR A 269 -1.92 -6.68 5.55
CA TYR A 269 -0.96 -5.63 5.20
C TYR A 269 -0.18 -5.22 6.46
N VAL A 270 0.44 -6.21 7.10
CA VAL A 270 1.28 -6.05 8.29
C VAL A 270 2.73 -6.34 7.93
N PRO A 271 3.72 -5.65 8.53
CA PRO A 271 5.11 -5.70 8.08
C PRO A 271 5.69 -7.12 7.98
N ASN A 272 5.41 -8.00 8.95
CA ASN A 272 5.89 -9.39 8.96
C ASN A 272 5.22 -10.31 7.92
N ASN A 273 4.15 -9.86 7.26
CA ASN A 273 3.50 -10.53 6.14
C ASN A 273 3.86 -9.91 4.78
N MET A 274 4.79 -8.96 4.78
CA MET A 274 5.20 -8.20 3.61
C MET A 274 6.69 -8.35 3.32
N ALA A 275 7.08 -8.04 2.09
CA ALA A 275 8.46 -7.90 1.68
C ALA A 275 8.63 -6.73 0.72
N ILE A 276 9.81 -6.10 0.78
CA ILE A 276 10.25 -5.10 -0.19
C ILE A 276 11.40 -5.71 -1.00
N HIS A 277 11.35 -5.56 -2.32
CA HIS A 277 12.41 -5.99 -3.22
C HIS A 277 12.91 -4.76 -3.98
N ILE A 278 14.22 -4.48 -3.95
CA ILE A 278 14.82 -3.36 -4.68
C ILE A 278 16.03 -3.85 -5.46
N SER A 279 16.07 -3.53 -6.76
CA SER A 279 17.16 -3.88 -7.66
C SER A 279 17.55 -2.71 -8.54
N GLY A 280 18.84 -2.37 -8.63
CA GLY A 280 19.33 -1.33 -9.53
C GLY A 280 20.50 -0.54 -8.98
N ASP A 281 20.67 0.69 -9.47
CA ASP A 281 21.77 1.60 -9.11
C ASP A 281 21.54 2.19 -7.71
N ILE A 282 21.71 1.32 -6.72
CA ILE A 282 21.57 1.60 -5.29
C ILE A 282 22.83 1.14 -4.56
N ASP A 283 23.13 1.75 -3.43
CA ASP A 283 24.06 1.19 -2.43
C ASP A 283 23.23 0.48 -1.37
N SER A 284 23.46 -0.81 -1.16
CA SER A 284 22.65 -1.65 -0.26
C SER A 284 22.67 -1.11 1.18
N LYS A 285 23.85 -0.68 1.66
CA LYS A 285 24.02 -0.18 3.04
C LYS A 285 23.35 1.17 3.26
N GLN A 286 23.40 2.06 2.27
CA GLN A 286 22.70 3.33 2.29
C GLN A 286 21.19 3.15 2.14
N THR A 287 20.74 2.16 1.36
CA THR A 287 19.32 1.92 1.09
C THR A 287 18.58 1.40 2.31
N ILE A 288 19.22 0.51 3.07
CA ILE A 288 18.61 -0.05 4.28
C ILE A 288 18.61 0.91 5.50
N GLY A 289 19.53 1.88 5.53
CA GLY A 289 19.73 2.82 6.65
C GLY A 289 18.95 4.12 6.53
#